data_AF-A0A927GR97-F1
#
_entry.id   AF-A0A927GR97-F1
#
_cell.length_a   1.000
_cell.length_b   1.000
_cell.length_c   1.000
_cell.angle_alpha   90.00
_cell.angle_beta   90.00
_cell.angle_gamma   90.00
#
_symmetry.space_group_name_H-M   'P 1'
#
loop_
_entity.id
_entity.type
_entity.pdbx_description
1 polymer ?
#
loop_
_entity_poly.entity_id
_entity_poly.type
_entity_poly.pdbx_seq_one_letter_code
_entity_poly.pdbx_strand_id
1 'polypeptide(L)'
;MNGDDWPVLSRLTPIGQAIEVLNRSSAAGLQVESANGEAPALLTDYDLRRALLSGHGSEVAVGRIPSCAVEPLPAPSTAEATVLLMAGGRGSRLAPLTDRCPKPMLPVGDRPLLEHTLVRLSAAGLRTCYIAVHYKAEMIERYFGSGERWGLRIRYVREGRPLGTAGALTLLPEDAPGPVLVINGDLLTDLRYDRLLDYHARCGRGATVAVAEYRHQVPYGVVTLREGQYEGMREKPLVRADISAGIYVLEREILAGLGRDRRLDMPEVLERLTARHRQPAVYPIREHWHDIGRIEDYERARQAYGDGRECASCAPL
;
A
#
# COMPACT_ATOMS: atom_id res chain seq x y z
N MET A 1 -14.76 0.67 31.66
CA MET A 1 -13.77 1.67 32.11
C MET A 1 -14.42 3.03 31.91
N ASN A 2 -14.53 3.81 32.99
CA ASN A 2 -15.22 5.11 33.00
C ASN A 2 -14.45 6.12 32.14
N GLY A 3 -15.18 7.02 31.48
CA GLY A 3 -14.72 7.91 30.41
C GLY A 3 -13.74 9.03 30.78
N ASP A 4 -12.97 8.89 31.86
CA ASP A 4 -12.12 9.97 32.40
C ASP A 4 -10.60 9.76 32.22
N ASP A 5 -10.14 8.62 31.70
CA ASP A 5 -8.72 8.39 31.36
C ASP A 5 -8.42 8.67 29.87
N TRP A 6 -9.03 9.72 29.32
CA TRP A 6 -8.70 10.17 27.98
C TRP A 6 -7.48 11.12 28.05
N PRO A 7 -6.31 10.79 27.47
CA PRO A 7 -5.19 11.72 27.42
C PRO A 7 -5.66 12.99 26.70
N VAL A 8 -5.68 14.09 27.44
CA VAL A 8 -6.46 15.29 27.15
C VAL A 8 -6.41 15.67 25.66
N LEU A 9 -7.47 15.36 24.91
CA LEU A 9 -7.58 15.70 23.47
C LEU A 9 -7.34 17.18 23.24
N SER A 10 -7.60 18.03 24.23
CA SER A 10 -7.41 19.47 24.18
C SER A 10 -6.00 19.93 23.81
N ARG A 11 -4.99 19.04 23.88
CA ARG A 11 -3.60 19.35 23.48
C ARG A 11 -3.30 19.06 22.00
N LEU A 12 -4.19 18.36 21.30
CA LEU A 12 -4.06 18.06 19.88
C LEU A 12 -4.77 19.13 19.04
N THR A 13 -4.26 19.38 17.83
CA THR A 13 -5.01 20.16 16.83
C THR A 13 -6.35 19.46 16.52
N PRO A 14 -7.37 20.16 16.04
CA PRO A 14 -8.66 19.54 15.69
C PRO A 14 -8.51 18.31 14.77
N ILE A 15 -7.53 18.35 13.84
CA ILE A 15 -7.19 17.22 12.97
C ILE A 15 -6.54 16.08 13.75
N GLY A 16 -5.65 16.38 14.70
CA GLY A 16 -5.07 15.37 15.60
C GLY A 16 -6.11 14.70 16.49
N GLN A 17 -7.10 15.45 17.00
CA GLN A 17 -8.23 14.91 17.75
C GLN A 17 -9.08 13.98 16.88
N ALA A 18 -9.41 14.42 15.66
CA ALA A 18 -10.18 13.63 14.70
C ALA A 18 -9.48 12.31 14.33
N ILE A 19 -8.16 12.32 14.15
CA ILE A 19 -7.38 11.10 13.93
C ILE A 19 -7.36 10.20 15.14
N GLU A 20 -7.21 10.75 16.34
CA GLU A 20 -7.21 9.92 17.54
C GLU A 20 -8.56 9.24 17.74
N VAL A 21 -9.65 9.93 17.40
CA VAL A 21 -11.00 9.35 17.38
C VAL A 21 -11.14 8.29 16.29
N LEU A 22 -10.66 8.51 15.06
CA LEU A 22 -10.73 7.49 14.01
C LEU A 22 -9.82 6.27 14.26
N ASN A 23 -8.61 6.47 14.78
CA ASN A 23 -7.69 5.38 15.12
C ASN A 23 -8.23 4.51 16.27
N ARG A 24 -9.06 5.09 17.15
CA ARG A 24 -9.61 4.41 18.34
C ARG A 24 -11.08 4.01 18.19
N SER A 25 -11.78 4.42 17.14
CA SER A 25 -13.20 4.08 16.87
C SER A 25 -13.33 3.18 15.64
N SER A 26 -14.45 2.48 15.50
CA SER A 26 -14.84 1.69 14.30
C SER A 26 -15.47 2.54 13.18
N ALA A 27 -15.46 3.87 13.30
CA ALA A 27 -16.13 4.76 12.37
C ALA A 27 -15.37 4.88 11.03
N ALA A 28 -16.10 4.85 9.91
CA ALA A 28 -15.56 5.04 8.57
C ALA A 28 -15.31 6.53 8.20
N GLY A 29 -15.76 7.45 9.07
CA GLY A 29 -15.61 8.89 8.91
C GLY A 29 -16.21 9.64 10.11
N LEU A 30 -15.90 10.92 10.20
CA LEU A 30 -16.42 11.86 11.19
C LEU A 30 -17.35 12.83 10.49
N GLN A 31 -18.57 12.95 10.99
CA GLN A 31 -19.44 14.04 10.58
C GLN A 31 -18.98 15.31 11.32
N VAL A 32 -18.64 16.34 10.56
CA VAL A 32 -18.13 17.60 11.11
C VAL A 32 -19.08 18.72 10.73
N GLU A 33 -19.53 19.46 11.74
CA GLU A 33 -20.31 20.67 11.56
C GLU A 33 -19.37 21.85 11.29
N SER A 34 -19.69 22.65 10.27
CA SER A 34 -18.95 23.87 9.93
C SER A 34 -19.27 24.95 10.96
N ALA A 35 -18.25 25.66 11.46
CA ALA A 35 -18.46 26.82 12.34
C ALA A 35 -19.24 27.96 11.67
N ASN A 36 -19.36 27.95 10.34
CA ASN A 36 -20.03 28.99 9.55
C ASN A 36 -21.49 28.65 9.19
N GLY A 37 -22.07 27.59 9.78
CA GLY A 37 -23.46 27.19 9.51
C GLY A 37 -23.68 26.51 8.15
N GLU A 38 -22.61 26.04 7.51
CA GLU A 38 -22.72 25.19 6.31
C GLU A 38 -23.19 23.77 6.68
N ALA A 39 -23.75 23.06 5.70
CA ALA A 39 -24.20 21.68 5.87
C ALA A 39 -23.06 20.79 6.41
N PRO A 40 -23.36 19.84 7.32
CA PRO A 40 -22.35 18.98 7.90
C PRO A 40 -21.60 18.21 6.81
N ALA A 41 -20.26 18.25 6.86
CA ALA A 41 -19.39 17.54 5.95
C ALA A 41 -18.95 16.21 6.56
N LEU A 42 -18.89 15.15 5.75
CA LEU A 42 -18.30 13.88 6.17
C LEU A 42 -16.80 13.92 5.90
N LEU A 43 -15.99 13.98 6.96
CA LEU A 43 -14.54 13.80 6.87
C LEU A 43 -14.22 12.31 6.97
N THR A 44 -13.69 11.74 5.90
CA THR A 44 -13.17 10.37 5.93
C THR A 44 -11.79 10.32 6.58
N ASP A 45 -11.35 9.12 6.97
CA ASP A 45 -9.97 8.88 7.39
C ASP A 45 -8.96 9.33 6.32
N TYR A 46 -9.33 9.21 5.03
CA TYR A 46 -8.57 9.76 3.92
C TYR A 46 -8.47 11.29 3.97
N ASP A 47 -9.58 12.01 4.16
CA ASP A 47 -9.60 13.48 4.19
C ASP A 47 -8.72 14.03 5.32
N LEU A 48 -8.80 13.43 6.50
CA LEU A 48 -8.02 13.82 7.68
C LEU A 48 -6.54 13.48 7.53
N ARG A 49 -6.23 12.30 6.97
CA ARG A 49 -4.83 11.90 6.69
C ARG A 49 -4.22 12.78 5.60
N ARG A 50 -4.98 13.15 4.58
CA ARG A 50 -4.57 14.06 3.50
C ARG A 50 -4.33 15.49 3.99
N ALA A 51 -5.22 16.02 4.84
CA ALA A 51 -5.08 17.36 5.41
C ALA A 51 -3.76 17.55 6.18
N LEU A 52 -3.28 16.50 6.83
CA LEU A 52 -1.97 16.52 7.50
C LEU A 52 -0.78 16.39 6.55
N LEU A 53 -0.90 15.65 5.44
CA LEU A 53 0.16 15.54 4.43
C LEU A 53 0.34 16.86 3.66
N SER A 54 -0.78 17.55 3.40
CA SER A 54 -0.77 18.80 2.63
C SER A 54 -0.19 20.00 3.39
N GLY A 55 -0.03 19.91 4.73
CA GLY A 55 0.50 20.99 5.57
C GLY A 55 -0.36 22.26 5.56
N HIS A 56 -1.54 22.20 4.94
CA HIS A 56 -2.54 23.24 5.05
C HIS A 56 -3.28 22.96 6.34
N GLY A 57 -3.07 23.81 7.35
CA GLY A 57 -4.03 23.95 8.42
C GLY A 57 -5.34 24.41 7.79
N SER A 58 -6.15 23.45 7.33
CA SER A 58 -7.54 23.73 7.05
C SER A 58 -8.12 24.16 8.40
N GLU A 59 -8.53 25.41 8.51
CA GLU A 59 -9.39 25.90 9.60
C GLU A 59 -10.75 25.19 9.48
N VAL A 60 -10.77 23.88 9.65
CA VAL A 60 -11.98 23.14 9.93
C VAL A 60 -12.09 23.15 11.44
N ALA A 61 -12.82 24.13 11.95
CA ALA A 61 -13.23 24.15 13.35
C ALA A 61 -14.12 22.93 13.59
N VAL A 62 -13.54 21.87 14.15
CA VAL A 62 -14.27 20.66 14.52
C VAL A 62 -15.15 21.00 15.73
N GLY A 63 -16.42 21.32 15.47
CA GLY A 63 -17.43 21.48 16.50
C GLY A 63 -17.69 20.13 17.19
N ARG A 64 -17.42 20.07 18.50
CA ARG A 64 -17.76 19.00 19.47
C ARG A 64 -18.09 17.62 18.89
N ILE A 65 -17.24 16.64 19.18
CA ILE A 65 -17.53 15.22 19.02
C ILE A 65 -18.42 14.78 20.19
N PRO A 66 -19.72 14.47 20.01
CA PRO A 66 -20.53 13.89 21.08
C PRO A 66 -19.90 12.55 21.47
N SER A 67 -19.90 12.22 22.77
CA SER A 67 -19.23 11.03 23.29
C SER A 67 -19.79 9.78 22.62
N CYS A 68 -19.09 9.30 21.60
CA CYS A 68 -19.41 8.02 21.00
C CYS A 68 -19.02 6.96 22.03
N ALA A 69 -20.02 6.36 22.68
CA ALA A 69 -19.87 5.03 23.23
C ALA A 69 -19.59 4.10 22.05
N VAL A 70 -18.31 3.84 21.78
CA VAL A 70 -17.89 2.93 20.72
C VAL A 70 -17.56 1.61 21.37
N GLU A 71 -18.42 0.61 21.19
CA GLU A 71 -18.04 -0.76 21.47
C GLU A 71 -17.05 -1.21 20.37
N PRO A 72 -15.84 -1.68 20.74
CA PRO A 72 -14.89 -2.21 19.77
C PRO A 72 -15.48 -3.48 19.16
N LEU A 73 -15.81 -3.44 17.87
CA LEU A 73 -16.01 -4.67 17.11
C LEU A 73 -14.66 -5.40 17.04
N PRO A 74 -14.64 -6.74 17.20
CA PRO A 74 -13.41 -7.51 17.10
C PRO A 74 -12.77 -7.24 15.73
N ALA A 75 -11.47 -6.94 15.74
CA ALA A 75 -10.71 -6.80 14.49
C ALA A 75 -10.91 -8.07 13.65
N PRO A 76 -11.11 -7.97 12.32
CA PRO A 76 -11.06 -9.15 11.48
C PRO A 76 -9.74 -9.87 11.75
N SER A 77 -9.84 -11.18 11.94
CA SER A 77 -8.67 -12.01 12.20
C SER A 77 -7.73 -11.90 11.00
N THR A 78 -6.53 -11.33 11.19
CA THR A 78 -5.48 -11.33 10.16
C THR A 78 -5.12 -12.73 9.69
N ALA A 79 -5.52 -13.78 10.43
CA ALA A 79 -5.32 -15.17 10.08
C ALA A 79 -6.13 -15.62 8.84
N GLU A 80 -7.16 -14.88 8.42
CA GLU A 80 -7.98 -15.23 7.25
C GLU A 80 -7.51 -14.56 5.95
N ALA A 81 -6.65 -13.53 6.03
CA ALA A 81 -6.16 -12.87 4.84
C ALA A 81 -5.11 -13.71 4.10
N THR A 82 -5.27 -13.84 2.78
CA THR A 82 -4.25 -14.42 1.91
C THR A 82 -3.33 -13.33 1.38
N VAL A 83 -2.02 -13.55 1.43
CA VAL A 83 -1.06 -12.61 0.84
C VAL A 83 -0.62 -13.11 -0.54
N LEU A 84 -0.57 -12.21 -1.53
CA LEU A 84 0.02 -12.43 -2.84
C LEU A 84 1.15 -11.41 -3.07
N LEU A 85 2.38 -11.91 -3.19
CA LEU A 85 3.57 -11.13 -3.51
C LEU A 85 3.88 -11.23 -5.01
N MET A 86 3.92 -10.10 -5.71
CA MET A 86 4.18 -10.04 -7.16
C MET A 86 5.68 -9.97 -7.44
N ALA A 87 6.32 -11.11 -7.64
CA ALA A 87 7.78 -11.27 -7.77
C ALA A 87 8.23 -11.78 -9.16
N GLY A 88 7.35 -11.75 -10.17
CA GLY A 88 7.62 -12.33 -11.50
C GLY A 88 8.33 -11.41 -12.50
N GLY A 89 8.42 -10.11 -12.21
CA GLY A 89 8.95 -9.12 -13.15
C GLY A 89 10.45 -9.25 -13.44
N ARG A 90 10.85 -9.02 -14.70
CA ARG A 90 12.28 -9.04 -15.11
C ARG A 90 13.11 -7.95 -14.43
N GLY A 91 12.51 -6.81 -14.11
CA GLY A 91 13.22 -5.67 -13.51
C GLY A 91 14.21 -4.99 -14.44
N SER A 92 13.96 -4.97 -15.76
CA SER A 92 14.90 -4.48 -16.79
C SER A 92 15.46 -3.07 -16.57
N ARG A 93 14.74 -2.20 -15.86
CA ARG A 93 15.20 -0.85 -15.48
C ARG A 93 16.36 -0.83 -14.48
N LEU A 94 16.68 -1.99 -13.88
CA LEU A 94 17.80 -2.21 -12.97
C LEU A 94 18.94 -3.00 -13.63
N ALA A 95 18.90 -3.23 -14.95
CA ALA A 95 20.03 -3.83 -15.64
C ALA A 95 21.30 -2.96 -15.47
N PRO A 96 22.50 -3.55 -15.27
CA PRO A 96 22.80 -4.99 -15.39
C PRO A 96 22.58 -5.82 -14.11
N LEU A 97 22.20 -5.20 -12.99
CA LEU A 97 22.02 -5.90 -11.70
C LEU A 97 21.05 -7.08 -11.83
N THR A 98 19.97 -6.87 -12.60
CA THR A 98 18.92 -7.88 -12.77
C THR A 98 19.23 -9.01 -13.75
N ASP A 99 20.32 -8.92 -14.51
CA ASP A 99 20.66 -9.96 -15.50
C ASP A 99 21.08 -11.27 -14.84
N ARG A 100 21.70 -11.18 -13.66
CA ARG A 100 22.18 -12.33 -12.89
C ARG A 100 21.26 -12.69 -11.73
N CYS A 101 20.62 -11.70 -11.10
CA CYS A 101 19.79 -11.84 -9.91
C CYS A 101 18.40 -11.23 -10.16
N PRO A 102 17.27 -11.95 -9.94
CA PRO A 102 15.96 -11.32 -10.09
C PRO A 102 15.80 -10.17 -9.08
N LYS A 103 15.04 -9.14 -9.47
CA LYS A 103 14.84 -7.93 -8.66
C LYS A 103 14.46 -8.20 -7.18
N PRO A 104 13.53 -9.11 -6.86
CA PRO A 104 13.15 -9.41 -5.47
C PRO A 104 14.31 -10.00 -4.63
N MET A 105 15.35 -10.50 -5.29
CA MET A 105 16.55 -11.08 -4.66
C MET A 105 17.71 -10.08 -4.50
N LEU A 106 17.58 -8.85 -5.02
CA LEU A 106 18.64 -7.84 -4.88
C LEU A 106 18.86 -7.50 -3.40
N PRO A 107 20.11 -7.47 -2.91
CA PRO A 107 20.41 -7.21 -1.51
C PRO A 107 20.16 -5.75 -1.12
N VAL A 108 19.44 -5.54 -0.03
CA VAL A 108 19.27 -4.24 0.62
C VAL A 108 19.58 -4.43 2.10
N GLY A 109 20.72 -3.90 2.57
CA GLY A 109 21.27 -4.30 3.86
C GLY A 109 21.62 -5.78 3.89
N ASP A 110 21.41 -6.45 5.02
CA ASP A 110 21.82 -7.84 5.25
C ASP A 110 20.95 -8.90 4.56
N ARG A 111 19.92 -8.51 3.79
CA ARG A 111 18.92 -9.43 3.24
C ARG A 111 18.38 -8.99 1.87
N PRO A 112 17.80 -9.91 1.07
CA PRO A 112 17.14 -9.56 -0.18
C PRO A 112 15.92 -8.66 0.00
N LEU A 113 15.59 -7.89 -1.05
CA LEU A 113 14.46 -6.97 -1.09
C LEU A 113 13.15 -7.61 -0.61
N LEU A 114 12.79 -8.79 -1.14
CA LEU A 114 11.53 -9.47 -0.78
C LEU A 114 11.52 -10.00 0.66
N GLU A 115 12.69 -10.28 1.25
CA GLU A 115 12.79 -10.74 2.63
C GLU A 115 12.31 -9.68 3.62
N HIS A 116 12.55 -8.39 3.34
CA HIS A 116 12.03 -7.29 4.15
C HIS A 116 10.50 -7.35 4.25
N THR A 117 9.81 -7.57 3.12
CA THR A 117 8.34 -7.72 3.11
C THR A 117 7.89 -8.94 3.90
N LEU A 118 8.51 -10.10 3.71
CA LEU A 118 8.14 -11.35 4.41
C LEU A 118 8.28 -11.23 5.93
N VAL A 119 9.37 -10.64 6.42
CA VAL A 119 9.58 -10.41 7.86
C VAL A 119 8.45 -9.55 8.44
N ARG A 120 8.04 -8.50 7.72
CA ARG A 120 6.97 -7.59 8.17
C ARG A 120 5.59 -8.25 8.10
N LEU A 121 5.33 -9.10 7.11
CA LEU A 121 4.10 -9.90 7.04
C LEU A 121 3.99 -10.86 8.23
N SER A 122 5.08 -11.57 8.55
CA SER A 122 5.13 -12.47 9.70
C SER A 122 4.88 -11.71 11.01
N ALA A 123 5.51 -10.55 11.18
CA ALA A 123 5.30 -9.68 12.34
C ALA A 123 3.85 -9.16 12.46
N ALA A 124 3.13 -9.01 11.34
CA ALA A 124 1.71 -8.67 11.31
C ALA A 124 0.77 -9.86 11.57
N GLY A 125 1.31 -11.06 11.81
CA GLY A 125 0.54 -12.28 12.05
C GLY A 125 0.02 -12.96 10.78
N LEU A 126 0.41 -12.49 9.59
CA LEU A 126 0.05 -13.12 8.32
C LEU A 126 0.93 -14.35 8.12
N ARG A 127 0.32 -15.53 7.98
CA ARG A 127 1.04 -16.81 7.96
C ARG A 127 1.14 -17.45 6.59
N THR A 128 0.16 -17.25 5.70
CA THR A 128 0.15 -17.88 4.38
C THR A 128 0.41 -16.85 3.29
N CYS A 129 1.46 -17.08 2.51
CA CYS A 129 1.86 -16.20 1.42
C CYS A 129 1.98 -16.98 0.12
N TYR A 130 1.43 -16.43 -0.96
CA TYR A 130 1.68 -16.86 -2.32
C TYR A 130 2.68 -15.91 -2.95
N ILE A 131 3.72 -16.43 -3.59
CA ILE A 131 4.70 -15.64 -4.33
C ILE A 131 4.51 -15.95 -5.81
N ALA A 132 4.05 -14.96 -6.58
CA ALA A 132 3.98 -15.06 -8.03
C ALA A 132 5.38 -14.90 -8.62
N VAL A 133 5.88 -15.93 -9.30
CA VAL A 133 7.24 -16.00 -9.83
C VAL A 133 7.23 -16.32 -11.33
N HIS A 134 8.20 -15.77 -12.06
CA HIS A 134 8.38 -16.04 -13.48
C HIS A 134 9.87 -15.96 -13.85
N TYR A 135 10.44 -14.74 -13.91
CA TYR A 135 11.85 -14.56 -14.25
C TYR A 135 12.78 -15.09 -13.15
N LYS A 136 13.64 -16.07 -13.48
CA LYS A 136 14.57 -16.75 -12.55
C LYS A 136 13.87 -17.28 -11.29
N ALA A 137 12.66 -17.82 -11.45
CA ALA A 137 11.82 -18.33 -10.36
C ALA A 137 12.57 -19.30 -9.44
N GLU A 138 13.44 -20.15 -9.99
CA GLU A 138 14.21 -21.16 -9.27
C GLU A 138 15.12 -20.54 -8.19
N MET A 139 15.64 -19.33 -8.42
CA MET A 139 16.48 -18.63 -7.44
C MET A 139 15.66 -18.13 -6.25
N ILE A 140 14.46 -17.59 -6.51
CA ILE A 140 13.51 -17.15 -5.49
C ILE A 140 13.03 -18.36 -4.68
N GLU A 141 12.63 -19.44 -5.34
CA GLU A 141 12.16 -20.67 -4.70
C GLU A 141 13.23 -21.32 -3.84
N ARG A 142 14.48 -21.38 -4.32
CA ARG A 142 15.60 -21.97 -3.57
C ARG A 142 15.92 -21.17 -2.31
N TYR A 143 15.89 -19.84 -2.37
CA TYR A 143 16.22 -18.99 -1.23
C TYR A 143 15.11 -18.97 -0.17
N PHE A 144 13.86 -18.79 -0.60
CA PHE A 144 12.73 -18.63 0.34
C PHE A 144 12.11 -19.97 0.80
N GLY A 145 12.24 -21.05 0.02
CA GLY A 145 11.76 -22.38 0.39
C GLY A 145 10.29 -22.40 0.86
N SER A 146 10.01 -23.16 1.92
CA SER A 146 8.66 -23.22 2.51
C SER A 146 8.29 -21.98 3.35
N GLY A 147 9.24 -21.07 3.60
CA GLY A 147 9.03 -19.90 4.46
C GLY A 147 9.16 -20.14 5.97
N GLU A 148 9.44 -21.38 6.39
CA GLU A 148 9.53 -21.76 7.81
C GLU A 148 10.52 -20.91 8.62
N ARG A 149 11.63 -20.49 8.00
CA ARG A 149 12.64 -19.58 8.61
C ARG A 149 12.03 -18.28 9.14
N TRP A 150 10.93 -17.82 8.53
CA TRP A 150 10.24 -16.59 8.92
C TRP A 150 8.91 -16.88 9.63
N GLY A 151 8.59 -18.14 9.97
CA GLY A 151 7.30 -18.51 10.56
C GLY A 151 6.13 -18.32 9.59
N LEU A 152 6.40 -18.46 8.29
CA LEU A 152 5.44 -18.36 7.19
C LEU A 152 5.26 -19.72 6.51
N ARG A 153 4.15 -19.86 5.78
CA ARG A 153 3.89 -20.89 4.80
C ARG A 153 3.87 -20.24 3.43
N ILE A 154 4.98 -20.35 2.72
CA ILE A 154 5.15 -19.84 1.37
C ILE A 154 4.70 -20.89 0.36
N ARG A 155 3.87 -20.46 -0.60
CA ARG A 155 3.46 -21.21 -1.79
C ARG A 155 3.86 -20.41 -3.02
N TYR A 156 4.19 -21.09 -4.12
CA TYR A 156 4.62 -20.43 -5.35
C TYR A 156 3.56 -20.54 -6.42
N VAL A 157 3.34 -19.43 -7.11
CA VAL A 157 2.48 -19.34 -8.29
C VAL A 157 3.39 -19.05 -9.47
N ARG A 158 3.69 -20.08 -10.27
CA ARG A 158 4.53 -19.92 -11.47
C ARG A 158 3.69 -19.37 -12.62
N GLU A 159 4.02 -18.18 -13.10
CA GLU A 159 3.42 -17.65 -14.31
C GLU A 159 4.16 -18.23 -15.54
N GLY A 160 3.42 -18.81 -16.50
CA GLY A 160 4.03 -19.29 -17.75
C GLY A 160 4.52 -18.16 -18.67
N ARG A 161 3.96 -16.97 -18.49
CA ARG A 161 4.29 -15.71 -19.17
C ARG A 161 3.96 -14.54 -18.24
N PRO A 162 4.49 -13.34 -18.45
CA PRO A 162 4.13 -12.18 -17.62
C PRO A 162 2.62 -11.88 -17.73
N LEU A 163 1.87 -12.03 -16.62
CA LEU A 163 0.42 -11.80 -16.58
C LEU A 163 0.03 -10.40 -16.10
N GLY A 164 0.98 -9.48 -15.99
CA GLY A 164 0.73 -8.12 -15.52
C GLY A 164 0.70 -8.02 -14.00
N THR A 165 0.19 -6.89 -13.49
CA THR A 165 0.22 -6.53 -12.06
C THR A 165 -0.93 -7.14 -11.25
N ALA A 166 -1.90 -7.77 -11.90
CA ALA A 166 -3.04 -8.41 -11.26
C ALA A 166 -3.33 -9.82 -11.80
N GLY A 167 -2.72 -10.26 -12.90
CA GLY A 167 -3.04 -11.55 -13.52
C GLY A 167 -2.77 -12.77 -12.63
N ALA A 168 -1.75 -12.73 -11.77
CA ALA A 168 -1.46 -13.81 -10.81
C ALA A 168 -2.59 -14.05 -9.79
N LEU A 169 -3.47 -13.07 -9.56
CA LEU A 169 -4.67 -13.27 -8.72
C LEU A 169 -5.54 -14.42 -9.22
N THR A 170 -5.60 -14.61 -10.54
CA THR A 170 -6.45 -15.61 -11.20
C THR A 170 -5.90 -17.04 -11.08
N LEU A 171 -4.66 -17.16 -10.59
CA LEU A 171 -3.95 -18.42 -10.37
C LEU A 171 -3.97 -18.85 -8.90
N LEU A 172 -4.51 -18.03 -8.00
CA LEU A 172 -4.72 -18.43 -6.62
C LEU A 172 -5.73 -19.59 -6.54
N PRO A 173 -5.59 -20.50 -5.56
CA PRO A 173 -6.59 -21.54 -5.31
C PRO A 173 -7.96 -20.93 -5.01
N GLU A 174 -9.01 -21.56 -5.52
CA GLU A 174 -10.39 -21.07 -5.35
C GLU A 174 -10.84 -21.08 -3.88
N ASP A 175 -10.28 -21.97 -3.07
CA ASP A 175 -10.51 -22.12 -1.64
C ASP A 175 -9.59 -21.26 -0.76
N ALA A 176 -8.72 -20.43 -1.35
CA ALA A 176 -7.84 -19.56 -0.58
C ALA A 176 -8.65 -18.48 0.19
N PRO A 177 -8.43 -18.31 1.51
CA PRO A 177 -9.29 -17.49 2.36
C PRO A 177 -9.17 -15.98 2.06
N GLY A 178 -10.27 -15.25 2.24
CA GLY A 178 -10.41 -13.82 1.95
C GLY A 178 -10.19 -12.92 3.17
N PRO A 179 -9.78 -11.65 2.99
CA PRO A 179 -9.49 -10.95 1.72
C PRO A 179 -8.10 -11.28 1.13
N VAL A 180 -7.76 -10.76 -0.07
CA VAL A 180 -6.40 -10.88 -0.67
C VAL A 180 -5.62 -9.60 -0.39
N LEU A 181 -4.48 -9.68 0.27
CA LEU A 181 -3.48 -8.61 0.31
C LEU A 181 -2.49 -8.82 -0.83
N VAL A 182 -2.49 -7.91 -1.81
CA VAL A 182 -1.55 -7.90 -2.93
C VAL A 182 -0.46 -6.88 -2.68
N ILE A 183 0.81 -7.28 -2.84
CA ILE A 183 1.97 -6.41 -2.65
C ILE A 183 2.94 -6.62 -3.80
N ASN A 184 3.38 -5.53 -4.44
CA ASN A 184 4.44 -5.61 -5.43
C ASN A 184 5.76 -6.02 -4.76
N GLY A 185 6.51 -6.94 -5.38
CA GLY A 185 7.75 -7.51 -4.82
C GLY A 185 8.96 -6.58 -4.84
N ASP A 186 8.77 -5.30 -5.16
CA ASP A 186 9.80 -4.28 -5.27
C ASP A 186 9.70 -3.15 -4.24
N LEU A 187 8.85 -3.32 -3.23
CA LEU A 187 8.56 -2.28 -2.26
C LEU A 187 9.37 -2.47 -0.97
N LEU A 188 10.00 -1.39 -0.50
CA LEU A 188 10.46 -1.24 0.87
C LEU A 188 9.50 -0.33 1.61
N THR A 189 8.78 -0.86 2.61
CA THR A 189 7.79 -0.07 3.33
C THR A 189 7.68 -0.45 4.80
N ASP A 190 7.37 0.55 5.62
CA ASP A 190 6.99 0.43 7.03
C ASP A 190 5.47 0.36 7.26
N LEU A 191 4.69 0.14 6.20
CA LEU A 191 3.23 0.01 6.29
C LEU A 191 2.79 -1.04 7.31
N ARG A 192 1.82 -0.68 8.15
CA ARG A 192 1.17 -1.58 9.11
C ARG A 192 0.05 -2.38 8.44
N TYR A 193 0.34 -3.60 7.99
CA TYR A 193 -0.63 -4.44 7.26
C TYR A 193 -1.87 -4.80 8.07
N ASP A 194 -1.71 -4.96 9.39
CA ASP A 194 -2.82 -5.14 10.34
C ASP A 194 -3.83 -3.98 10.26
N ARG A 195 -3.33 -2.74 10.19
CA ARG A 195 -4.16 -1.54 10.09
C ARG A 195 -4.82 -1.39 8.72
N LEU A 196 -4.11 -1.74 7.65
CA LEU A 196 -4.66 -1.75 6.30
C LEU A 196 -5.83 -2.74 6.18
N LEU A 197 -5.69 -3.94 6.74
CA LEU A 197 -6.73 -4.98 6.71
C LEU A 197 -7.95 -4.59 7.57
N ASP A 198 -7.74 -4.05 8.77
CA ASP A 198 -8.82 -3.53 9.62
C ASP A 198 -9.57 -2.39 8.92
N TYR A 199 -8.86 -1.45 8.31
CA TYR A 199 -9.46 -0.37 7.52
C TYR A 199 -10.29 -0.90 6.33
N HIS A 200 -9.78 -1.89 5.61
CA HIS A 200 -10.49 -2.50 4.48
C HIS A 200 -11.83 -3.12 4.93
N ALA A 201 -11.80 -3.92 5.99
CA ALA A 201 -13.00 -4.57 6.51
C ALA A 201 -14.06 -3.56 6.95
N ARG A 202 -13.65 -2.47 7.61
CA ARG A 202 -14.56 -1.39 8.04
C ARG A 202 -15.16 -0.62 6.88
N CYS A 203 -14.41 -0.47 5.79
CA CYS A 203 -14.88 0.26 4.61
C CYS A 203 -15.92 -0.53 3.81
N GLY A 204 -15.82 -1.86 3.73
CA GLY A 204 -16.77 -2.71 3.00
C GLY A 204 -16.85 -2.46 1.48
N ARG A 205 -15.83 -1.81 0.90
CA ARG A 205 -15.82 -1.31 -0.49
C ARG A 205 -15.39 -2.33 -1.55
N GLY A 206 -15.16 -3.59 -1.17
CA GLY A 206 -14.71 -4.66 -2.05
C GLY A 206 -13.22 -4.58 -2.41
N ALA A 207 -12.67 -3.38 -2.57
CA ALA A 207 -11.23 -3.18 -2.74
C ALA A 207 -10.75 -2.00 -1.90
N THR A 208 -9.49 -2.04 -1.48
CA THR A 208 -8.73 -0.91 -0.94
C THR A 208 -7.44 -0.74 -1.74
N VAL A 209 -7.16 0.50 -2.15
CA VAL A 209 -5.89 0.89 -2.80
C VAL A 209 -5.07 1.68 -1.80
N ALA A 210 -3.84 1.23 -1.53
CA ALA A 210 -2.90 2.04 -0.77
C ALA A 210 -2.26 3.08 -1.67
N VAL A 211 -2.19 4.34 -1.21
CA VAL A 211 -1.61 5.46 -1.96
C VAL A 211 -0.48 6.13 -1.20
N ALA A 212 0.53 6.58 -1.92
CA ALA A 212 1.66 7.34 -1.37
C ALA A 212 1.68 8.74 -2.00
N GLU A 213 2.12 9.75 -1.24
CA GLU A 213 2.28 11.10 -1.77
C GLU A 213 3.57 11.17 -2.59
N TYR A 214 3.44 11.47 -3.88
CA TYR A 214 4.56 11.77 -4.77
C TYR A 214 4.78 13.27 -4.86
N ARG A 215 6.02 13.69 -4.64
CA ARG A 215 6.45 15.10 -4.72
C ARG A 215 7.51 15.22 -5.80
N HIS A 216 7.24 16.06 -6.80
CA HIS A 216 8.21 16.38 -7.85
C HIS A 216 8.38 17.89 -7.95
N GLN A 217 9.59 18.38 -7.68
CA GLN A 217 9.93 19.75 -7.98
C GLN A 217 10.35 19.83 -9.45
N VAL A 218 9.58 20.56 -10.25
CA VAL A 218 9.99 20.87 -11.61
C VAL A 218 11.18 21.84 -11.50
N PRO A 219 12.35 21.56 -12.09
CA PRO A 219 13.54 22.41 -11.90
C PRO A 219 13.53 23.68 -12.77
N TYR A 220 12.37 24.02 -13.36
CA TYR A 220 12.17 25.10 -14.32
C TYR A 220 10.93 25.93 -13.98
N GLY A 221 10.80 27.10 -14.60
CA GLY A 221 9.56 27.86 -14.65
C GLY A 221 8.49 27.15 -15.47
N VAL A 222 7.34 26.85 -14.86
CA VAL A 222 6.17 26.25 -15.52
C VAL A 222 5.23 27.37 -15.94
N VAL A 223 5.05 27.53 -17.25
CA VAL A 223 4.13 28.51 -17.85
C VAL A 223 2.75 27.89 -18.01
N THR A 224 1.71 28.62 -17.60
CA THR A 224 0.31 28.29 -17.85
C THR A 224 -0.17 29.08 -19.06
N LEU A 225 -0.72 28.37 -20.04
CA LEU A 225 -1.29 28.95 -21.25
C LEU A 225 -2.77 28.62 -21.32
N ARG A 226 -3.58 29.57 -21.77
CA ARG A 226 -4.97 29.34 -22.16
C ARG A 226 -5.18 29.88 -23.55
N GLU A 227 -5.65 29.02 -24.45
CA GLU A 227 -5.93 29.38 -25.86
C GLU A 227 -4.72 30.06 -26.55
N GLY A 228 -3.49 29.62 -26.20
CA GLY A 228 -2.25 30.18 -26.73
C GLY A 228 -1.79 31.49 -26.10
N GLN A 229 -2.54 32.06 -25.15
CA GLN A 229 -2.16 33.26 -24.40
C GLN A 229 -1.48 32.92 -23.08
N TYR A 230 -0.50 33.74 -22.68
CA TYR A 230 0.16 33.63 -21.39
C TYR A 230 -0.79 34.01 -20.25
N GLU A 231 -1.03 33.08 -19.32
CA GLU A 231 -1.81 33.35 -18.10
C GLU A 231 -0.94 33.49 -16.85
N GLY A 232 0.23 32.88 -16.82
CA GLY A 232 1.13 32.96 -15.66
C GLY A 232 2.33 32.03 -15.73
N MET A 233 3.24 32.21 -14.79
CA MET A 233 4.42 31.35 -14.62
C MET A 233 4.65 31.08 -13.14
N ARG A 234 4.97 29.83 -12.80
CA ARG A 234 5.43 29.44 -11.47
C ARG A 234 6.87 28.97 -11.57
N GLU A 235 7.76 29.59 -10.81
CA GLU A 235 9.16 29.18 -10.77
C GLU A 235 9.33 27.96 -9.86
N LYS A 236 10.03 26.94 -10.36
CA LYS A 236 10.35 25.69 -9.67
C LYS A 236 9.19 25.10 -8.84
N PRO A 237 7.98 24.96 -9.42
CA PRO A 237 6.81 24.55 -8.66
C PRO A 237 6.97 23.12 -8.15
N LEU A 238 6.47 22.89 -6.95
CA LEU A 238 6.32 21.56 -6.39
C LEU A 238 4.99 20.97 -6.85
N VAL A 239 5.05 19.92 -7.67
CA VAL A 239 3.89 19.10 -8.05
C VAL A 239 3.70 18.02 -7.00
N ARG A 240 2.48 17.90 -6.49
CA ARG A 240 2.07 16.83 -5.57
C ARG A 240 1.00 15.97 -6.23
N ALA A 241 1.12 14.67 -6.11
CA ALA A 241 0.14 13.71 -6.61
C ALA A 241 0.05 12.51 -5.67
N ASP A 242 -1.14 11.94 -5.53
CA ASP A 242 -1.32 10.65 -4.87
C ASP A 242 -1.08 9.55 -5.92
N ILE A 243 -0.10 8.70 -5.68
CA ILE A 243 0.26 7.59 -6.56
C ILE A 243 -0.13 6.26 -5.92
N SER A 244 -0.51 5.30 -6.77
CA SER A 244 -0.72 3.92 -6.34
C SER A 244 0.57 3.36 -5.75
N ALA A 245 0.51 2.90 -4.51
CA ALA A 245 1.68 2.41 -3.77
C ALA A 245 2.05 0.96 -4.09
N GLY A 246 1.35 0.30 -5.02
CA GLY A 246 1.58 -1.11 -5.36
C GLY A 246 1.14 -2.08 -4.26
N ILE A 247 0.23 -1.64 -3.38
CA ILE A 247 -0.35 -2.44 -2.29
C ILE A 247 -1.86 -2.31 -2.35
N TYR A 248 -2.55 -3.44 -2.34
CA TYR A 248 -4.00 -3.52 -2.52
C TYR A 248 -4.61 -4.56 -1.60
N VAL A 249 -5.84 -4.35 -1.16
CA VAL A 249 -6.65 -5.38 -0.51
C VAL A 249 -7.89 -5.62 -1.35
N LEU A 250 -8.15 -6.86 -1.75
CA LEU A 250 -9.25 -7.23 -2.65
C LEU A 250 -10.11 -8.33 -2.02
N GLU A 251 -11.43 -8.12 -2.01
CA GLU A 251 -12.38 -9.17 -1.68
C GLU A 251 -12.39 -10.27 -2.73
N ARG A 252 -12.65 -11.51 -2.30
CA ARG A 252 -12.61 -12.66 -3.20
C ARG A 252 -13.63 -12.62 -4.32
N GLU A 253 -14.78 -12.01 -4.07
CA GLU A 253 -15.83 -11.78 -5.05
C GLU A 253 -15.32 -11.01 -6.29
N ILE A 254 -14.32 -10.13 -6.13
CA ILE A 254 -13.73 -9.38 -7.24
C ILE A 254 -12.97 -10.33 -8.17
N LEU A 255 -12.34 -11.37 -7.63
CA LEU A 255 -11.50 -12.30 -8.41
C LEU A 255 -12.30 -13.17 -9.38
N ALA A 256 -13.53 -13.55 -9.00
CA ALA A 256 -14.37 -14.47 -9.78
C ALA A 256 -14.69 -13.95 -11.20
N GLY A 257 -14.64 -12.64 -11.42
CA GLY A 257 -14.90 -12.02 -12.73
C GLY A 257 -13.67 -11.69 -13.57
N LEU A 258 -12.46 -12.05 -13.11
CA LEU A 258 -11.22 -11.60 -13.75
C LEU A 258 -10.80 -12.46 -14.95
N GLY A 259 -11.27 -13.70 -15.08
CA GLY A 259 -10.89 -14.61 -16.17
C GLY A 259 -9.45 -15.12 -16.04
N ARG A 260 -9.21 -16.41 -16.29
CA ARG A 260 -7.91 -17.06 -16.00
C ARG A 260 -6.86 -16.83 -17.07
N ASP A 261 -5.59 -16.88 -16.66
CA ASP A 261 -4.39 -16.94 -17.51
C ASP A 261 -4.32 -15.88 -18.64
N ARG A 262 -4.73 -14.65 -18.31
CA ARG A 262 -4.58 -13.52 -19.21
C ARG A 262 -3.81 -12.40 -18.54
N ARG A 263 -3.16 -11.58 -19.37
CA ARG A 263 -2.56 -10.35 -18.90
C ARG A 263 -3.66 -9.45 -18.33
N LEU A 264 -3.48 -9.01 -17.10
CA LEU A 264 -4.39 -8.17 -16.36
C LEU A 264 -3.59 -7.27 -15.43
N ASP A 265 -3.87 -5.97 -15.48
CA ASP A 265 -3.22 -4.98 -14.64
C ASP A 265 -4.19 -4.42 -13.60
N MET A 266 -3.66 -3.98 -12.45
CA MET A 266 -4.49 -3.54 -11.33
C MET A 266 -5.42 -2.36 -11.66
N PRO A 267 -5.03 -1.36 -12.48
CA PRO A 267 -5.96 -0.32 -12.92
C PRO A 267 -7.21 -0.91 -13.60
N GLU A 268 -7.06 -1.93 -14.45
CA GLU A 268 -8.19 -2.59 -15.10
C GLU A 268 -9.10 -3.31 -14.09
N VAL A 269 -8.52 -3.92 -13.05
CA VAL A 269 -9.30 -4.54 -11.95
C VAL A 269 -10.15 -3.48 -11.23
N LEU A 270 -9.56 -2.32 -10.94
CA LEU A 270 -10.25 -1.22 -10.28
C LEU A 270 -11.32 -0.58 -11.18
N GLU A 271 -11.04 -0.41 -12.47
CA GLU A 271 -12.01 0.07 -13.47
C GLU A 271 -13.21 -0.86 -13.60
N ARG A 272 -13.01 -2.18 -13.55
CA ARG A 272 -14.12 -3.16 -13.55
C ARG A 272 -14.97 -3.06 -12.28
N LEU A 273 -14.35 -2.76 -11.14
CA LEU A 273 -15.08 -2.54 -9.89
C LEU A 273 -15.93 -1.26 -9.97
N THR A 274 -15.36 -0.16 -10.46
CA THR A 274 -16.06 1.13 -10.59
C THR A 274 -17.17 1.08 -11.64
N ALA A 275 -16.99 0.32 -12.73
CA ALA A 275 -18.04 0.06 -13.72
C ALA A 275 -19.27 -0.65 -13.13
N ARG A 276 -19.13 -1.33 -11.99
CA ARG A 276 -20.24 -1.94 -11.23
C ARG A 276 -20.75 -1.03 -10.11
N HIS A 277 -20.49 0.27 -10.20
CA HIS A 277 -20.85 1.31 -9.21
C HIS A 277 -20.27 1.08 -7.80
N ARG A 278 -19.21 0.26 -7.65
CA ARG A 278 -18.46 0.11 -6.40
C ARG A 278 -17.17 0.91 -6.49
N GLN A 279 -16.97 1.84 -5.57
CA GLN A 279 -15.75 2.64 -5.51
C GLN A 279 -14.76 1.99 -4.54
N PRO A 280 -13.49 1.76 -4.92
CA PRO A 280 -12.48 1.26 -4.00
C PRO A 280 -12.28 2.24 -2.83
N ALA A 281 -11.98 1.72 -1.65
CA ALA A 281 -11.46 2.53 -0.56
C ALA A 281 -10.02 2.99 -0.88
N VAL A 282 -9.62 4.12 -0.34
CA VAL A 282 -8.26 4.64 -0.46
C VAL A 282 -7.61 4.65 0.92
N TYR A 283 -6.42 4.06 1.04
CA TYR A 283 -5.63 4.04 2.27
C TYR A 283 -4.34 4.83 2.07
N PRO A 284 -4.20 6.04 2.64
CA PRO A 284 -2.99 6.83 2.48
C PRO A 284 -1.88 6.31 3.41
N ILE A 285 -0.74 5.95 2.82
CA ILE A 285 0.47 5.52 3.52
C ILE A 285 1.16 6.75 4.10
N ARG A 286 1.55 6.67 5.37
CA ARG A 286 2.30 7.73 6.08
C ARG A 286 3.67 7.25 6.53
N GLU A 287 3.78 5.95 6.70
CA GLU A 287 4.99 5.23 7.00
C GLU A 287 5.96 5.32 5.81
N HIS A 288 7.21 4.93 6.04
CA HIS A 288 8.18 4.84 4.96
C HIS A 288 7.64 3.97 3.81
N TRP A 289 7.78 4.45 2.58
CA TRP A 289 7.42 3.70 1.37
C TRP A 289 8.38 4.09 0.25
N HIS A 290 8.97 3.09 -0.39
CA HIS A 290 9.91 3.28 -1.48
C HIS A 290 9.75 2.15 -2.51
N ASP A 291 9.51 2.51 -3.77
CA ASP A 291 9.57 1.61 -4.91
C ASP A 291 11.01 1.54 -5.43
N ILE A 292 11.59 0.34 -5.46
CA ILE A 292 12.94 0.11 -5.97
C ILE A 292 12.89 -0.02 -7.50
N GLY A 293 12.48 1.02 -8.22
CA GLY A 293 12.18 0.93 -9.66
C GLY A 293 13.39 1.09 -10.59
N ARG A 294 14.42 1.80 -10.15
CA ARG A 294 15.61 2.22 -10.92
C ARG A 294 16.88 2.11 -10.09
N ILE A 295 18.03 2.24 -10.75
CA ILE A 295 19.35 2.12 -10.11
C ILE A 295 19.48 3.14 -8.96
N GLU A 296 19.04 4.38 -9.18
CA GLU A 296 19.13 5.43 -8.17
C GLU A 296 18.25 5.14 -6.94
N ASP A 297 17.09 4.49 -7.13
CA ASP A 297 16.24 4.04 -6.02
C ASP A 297 16.94 2.95 -5.20
N TYR A 298 17.54 1.99 -5.90
CA TYR A 298 18.26 0.88 -5.27
C TYR A 298 19.50 1.34 -4.51
N GLU A 299 20.29 2.26 -5.07
CA GLU A 299 21.47 2.82 -4.41
C GLU A 299 21.09 3.60 -3.14
N ARG A 300 20.02 4.40 -3.19
CA ARG A 300 19.50 5.10 -2.01
C ARG A 300 19.06 4.12 -0.93
N ALA A 301 18.37 3.05 -1.31
CA ALA A 301 17.97 2.00 -0.38
C ALA A 301 19.18 1.30 0.25
N ARG A 302 20.22 0.98 -0.53
CA ARG A 302 21.46 0.40 0.01
C ARG A 302 22.16 1.32 0.99
N GLN A 303 22.23 2.62 0.70
CA GLN A 303 22.83 3.58 1.62
C GLN A 303 22.05 3.68 2.94
N ALA A 304 20.71 3.69 2.88
CA ALA A 304 19.87 3.78 4.06
C ALA A 304 19.92 2.53 4.97
N TYR A 305 20.06 1.34 4.38
CA TYR A 305 20.07 0.06 5.11
C TYR A 305 21.48 -0.50 5.36
N GLY A 306 22.52 0.19 4.87
CA GLY A 306 23.92 -0.25 4.92
C GLY A 306 24.31 -1.18 3.76
N ASP A 307 25.61 -1.27 3.48
CA ASP A 307 26.13 -2.17 2.44
C ASP A 307 25.91 -3.63 2.85
N GLY A 308 24.95 -4.25 2.18
CA GLY A 308 24.69 -5.67 2.26
C GLY A 308 25.85 -6.51 1.78
N ARG A 309 26.05 -7.68 2.41
CA ARG A 309 26.85 -8.74 1.78
C ARG A 309 26.08 -9.23 0.56
N GLU A 310 26.76 -9.37 -0.58
CA GLU A 310 26.14 -9.99 -1.77
C GLU A 310 25.50 -11.33 -1.38
N CYS A 311 24.26 -11.54 -1.81
CA CYS A 311 23.52 -12.77 -1.51
C CYS A 311 24.35 -13.97 -2.01
N ALA A 312 24.91 -14.76 -1.09
CA ALA A 312 25.85 -15.83 -1.41
C ALA A 312 25.26 -16.94 -2.31
N SER A 313 23.93 -17.02 -2.40
CA SER A 313 23.22 -17.93 -3.32
C SER A 313 23.08 -17.42 -4.76
N CYS A 314 23.52 -16.19 -5.04
CA CYS A 314 23.43 -15.56 -6.37
C CYS A 314 24.77 -15.60 -7.14
N ALA A 315 25.82 -16.21 -6.57
CA ALA A 315 27.06 -16.45 -7.29
C ALA A 315 26.80 -17.40 -8.48
N PRO A 316 27.34 -17.11 -9.68
CA PRO A 316 27.29 -18.08 -10.77
C PRO A 316 27.97 -19.37 -10.33
N LEU A 317 27.29 -20.51 -10.56
CA LEU A 317 27.97 -21.80 -10.65
C LEU A 317 28.99 -21.77 -11.80
#